data_AF-A0AA40BT70-F1
#
_entry.id   AF-A0AA40BT70-F1
#
_cell.length_a   1.000
_cell.length_b   1.000
_cell.length_c   1.000
_cell.angle_alpha   90.00
_cell.angle_beta   90.00
_cell.angle_gamma   90.00
#
_symmetry.space_group_name_H-M   'P 1'
#
loop_
_entity.id
_entity.type
_entity.pdbx_description
1 polymer ?
#
loop_
_entity_poly.entity_id
_entity_poly.type
_entity_poly.pdbx_seq_one_letter_code
_entity_poly.pdbx_strand_id
1 'polypeptide(L)'
;MMTRAIDWVTNPTTKERYPWLETSRISVSGMSCGGVEAYTAGVDDNRVTTIGIYNSGLLSEQESRNIAPRINKPIFYFLGGTSDIAYNNVGASLLRPRATTDKKQQGERDYRLLPQSTPTWKGNLNVGHGGTYGDQNGGKFGVAAVRFYQWTLRGNATAANFFTNNQEANQDGWSVESRSLGNLRVNPI
;
A
#
# COMPACT_ATOMS: atom_id res chain seq x y z
N MET A 1 12.52 -9.49 -2.16
CA MET A 1 12.27 -10.60 -3.13
C MET A 1 11.36 -10.22 -4.29
N MET A 2 10.50 -9.21 -4.13
CA MET A 2 9.46 -8.83 -5.11
C MET A 2 9.98 -8.58 -6.54
N THR A 3 11.10 -7.88 -6.72
CA THR A 3 11.66 -7.58 -8.05
C THR A 3 12.07 -8.83 -8.83
N ARG A 4 12.54 -9.89 -8.16
CA ARG A 4 12.84 -11.16 -8.82
C ARG A 4 11.59 -11.85 -9.39
N ALA A 5 10.45 -11.70 -8.72
CA ALA A 5 9.18 -12.20 -9.25
C ALA A 5 8.76 -11.42 -10.50
N ILE A 6 9.00 -10.10 -10.51
CA ILE A 6 8.79 -9.24 -11.68
C ILE A 6 9.72 -9.67 -12.82
N ASP A 7 11.01 -9.91 -12.55
CA ASP A 7 11.96 -10.44 -13.54
C ASP A 7 11.46 -11.74 -14.15
N TRP A 8 10.95 -12.65 -13.32
CA TRP A 8 10.43 -13.92 -13.79
C TRP A 8 9.20 -13.75 -14.69
N VAL A 9 8.18 -12.98 -14.30
CA VAL A 9 6.95 -12.82 -15.12
C VAL A 9 7.18 -11.99 -16.38
N THR A 10 8.18 -11.11 -16.40
CA THR A 10 8.53 -10.30 -17.57
C THR A 10 9.56 -10.94 -18.49
N ASN A 11 10.16 -12.06 -18.09
CA ASN A 11 11.11 -12.80 -18.90
C ASN A 11 10.46 -13.30 -20.21
N PRO A 12 11.12 -13.15 -21.38
CA PRO A 12 10.58 -13.59 -22.66
C PRO A 12 10.16 -15.07 -22.70
N THR A 13 10.96 -15.97 -22.12
CA THR A 13 10.65 -17.41 -22.07
C THR A 13 9.44 -17.69 -21.17
N THR A 14 9.29 -16.96 -20.05
CA THR A 14 8.08 -17.05 -19.22
C THR A 14 6.86 -16.54 -19.97
N LYS A 15 7.00 -15.43 -20.70
CA LYS A 15 5.91 -14.85 -21.52
C LYS A 15 5.50 -15.74 -22.69
N GLU A 16 6.44 -16.44 -23.31
CA GLU A 16 6.15 -17.46 -24.33
C GLU A 16 5.34 -18.62 -23.74
N ARG A 17 5.72 -19.08 -22.55
CA ARG A 17 5.02 -20.16 -21.85
C ARG A 17 3.65 -19.76 -21.29
N TYR A 18 3.52 -18.49 -20.87
CA TYR A 18 2.33 -17.95 -20.23
C TYR A 18 1.91 -16.63 -20.90
N PRO A 19 1.46 -16.66 -22.17
CA PRO A 19 1.19 -15.46 -22.94
C PRO A 19 0.08 -14.58 -22.34
N TRP A 20 -0.84 -15.19 -21.58
CA TRP A 20 -1.94 -14.52 -20.89
C TRP A 20 -1.52 -13.71 -19.66
N LEU A 21 -0.27 -13.78 -19.19
CA LEU A 21 0.20 -12.94 -18.09
C LEU A 21 0.32 -11.49 -18.54
N GLU A 22 -0.59 -10.64 -18.08
CA GLU A 22 -0.51 -9.21 -18.33
C GLU A 22 0.54 -8.56 -17.41
N THR A 23 1.48 -7.82 -17.99
CA THR A 23 2.67 -7.28 -17.26
C THR A 23 2.86 -5.77 -17.44
N SER A 24 1.99 -5.08 -18.18
CA SER A 24 2.01 -3.61 -18.30
C SER A 24 1.56 -2.89 -17.03
N ARG A 25 0.89 -3.60 -16.11
CA ARG A 25 0.35 -3.06 -14.86
C ARG A 25 0.68 -4.01 -13.71
N ILE A 26 1.73 -3.69 -12.96
CA ILE A 26 2.23 -4.50 -11.86
C ILE A 26 2.11 -3.71 -10.56
N SER A 27 1.47 -4.32 -9.56
CA SER A 27 1.48 -3.80 -8.19
C SER A 27 2.50 -4.56 -7.35
N VAL A 28 3.21 -3.85 -6.48
CA VAL A 28 3.93 -4.44 -5.35
C VAL A 28 3.20 -4.09 -4.07
N SER A 29 3.00 -5.09 -3.22
CA SER A 29 2.24 -4.92 -2.00
C SER A 29 2.77 -5.81 -0.90
N GLY A 30 2.62 -5.38 0.35
CA GLY A 30 3.04 -6.22 1.46
C GLY A 30 2.52 -5.78 2.81
N MET A 31 2.44 -6.78 3.70
CA MET A 31 2.11 -6.62 5.11
C MET A 31 3.39 -6.51 5.94
N SER A 32 3.41 -5.66 6.97
CA SER A 32 4.51 -5.60 7.94
C SER A 32 5.88 -5.37 7.24
N CYS A 33 6.90 -6.20 7.50
CA CYS A 33 8.19 -6.16 6.80
C CYS A 33 8.05 -6.24 5.26
N GLY A 34 7.05 -6.96 4.76
CA GLY A 34 6.75 -7.00 3.33
C GLY A 34 6.33 -5.65 2.77
N GLY A 35 5.72 -4.76 3.57
CA GLY A 35 5.43 -3.39 3.17
C GLY A 35 6.69 -2.55 2.98
N VAL A 36 7.73 -2.76 3.81
CA VAL A 36 9.06 -2.14 3.62
C VAL A 36 9.71 -2.61 2.31
N GLU A 37 9.57 -3.89 1.98
CA GLU A 37 9.98 -4.40 0.67
C GLU A 37 9.18 -3.77 -0.48
N ALA A 38 7.87 -3.60 -0.32
CA ALA A 38 6.99 -2.99 -1.31
C ALA A 38 7.36 -1.53 -1.61
N TYR A 39 7.74 -0.75 -0.60
CA TYR A 39 8.27 0.60 -0.81
C TYR A 39 9.50 0.60 -1.69
N THR A 40 10.49 -0.23 -1.34
CA THR A 40 11.79 -0.24 -2.03
C THR A 40 11.61 -0.72 -3.47
N ALA A 41 10.89 -1.83 -3.67
CA ALA A 41 10.58 -2.33 -5.01
C ALA A 41 9.77 -1.32 -5.82
N GLY A 42 8.80 -0.64 -5.20
CA GLY A 42 7.92 0.31 -5.86
C GLY A 42 8.64 1.58 -6.29
N VAL A 43 9.58 2.09 -5.48
CA VAL A 43 10.38 3.27 -5.83
C VAL A 43 11.39 2.97 -6.93
N ASP A 44 12.09 1.83 -6.86
CA ASP A 44 13.26 1.59 -7.71
C ASP A 44 12.95 0.82 -9.02
N ASP A 45 11.83 0.09 -9.11
CA ASP A 45 11.49 -0.71 -10.30
C ASP A 45 10.44 -0.02 -11.18
N ASN A 46 10.83 0.46 -12.36
CA ASN A 46 9.96 1.16 -13.30
C ASN A 46 8.81 0.33 -13.87
N ARG A 47 8.86 -1.01 -13.75
CA ARG A 47 7.76 -1.89 -14.20
C ARG A 47 6.58 -1.87 -13.21
N VAL A 48 6.82 -1.48 -11.97
CA VAL A 48 5.77 -1.31 -10.96
C VAL A 48 4.99 -0.03 -11.25
N THR A 49 3.67 -0.15 -11.33
CA THR A 49 2.75 0.97 -11.58
C THR A 49 2.03 1.44 -10.31
N THR A 50 1.91 0.59 -9.29
CA THR A 50 1.09 0.86 -8.09
C THR A 50 1.70 0.20 -6.86
N ILE A 51 1.54 0.81 -5.68
CA ILE A 51 2.07 0.30 -4.41
C ILE A 51 0.93 0.10 -3.39
N GLY A 52 0.88 -1.05 -2.72
CA GLY A 52 -0.05 -1.33 -1.63
C GLY A 52 0.66 -1.59 -0.30
N ILE A 53 0.43 -0.73 0.69
CA ILE A 53 1.03 -0.83 2.03
C ILE A 53 -0.03 -1.30 3.00
N TYR A 54 0.18 -2.45 3.63
CA TYR A 54 -0.77 -3.06 4.54
C TYR A 54 -0.16 -3.22 5.93
N ASN A 55 -0.80 -2.71 6.99
CA ASN A 55 -0.32 -2.80 8.38
C ASN A 55 1.20 -2.55 8.52
N SER A 56 1.69 -1.49 7.85
CA SER A 56 3.12 -1.27 7.64
C SER A 56 3.46 0.21 7.49
N GLY A 57 4.75 0.48 7.49
CA GLY A 57 5.39 1.72 7.14
C GLY A 57 6.91 1.55 7.18
N LEU A 58 7.65 2.62 6.89
CA LEU A 58 9.10 2.62 6.98
C LEU A 58 9.54 2.65 8.46
N LEU A 59 10.63 1.97 8.79
CA LEU A 59 10.97 1.63 10.18
C LEU A 59 11.55 2.81 10.96
N SER A 60 12.12 3.78 10.25
CA SER A 60 12.70 4.99 10.82
C SER A 60 12.23 6.27 10.11
N GLU A 61 12.30 7.40 10.81
CA GLU A 61 12.02 8.70 10.19
C GLU A 61 12.99 9.02 9.05
N GLN A 62 14.26 8.61 9.19
CA GLN A 62 15.26 8.81 8.13
C GLN A 62 14.89 8.07 6.85
N GLU A 63 14.47 6.80 6.95
CA GLU A 63 13.98 6.04 5.79
C GLU A 63 12.75 6.70 5.18
N SER A 64 11.78 7.14 6.00
CA SER A 64 10.61 7.86 5.51
C SER A 64 10.98 9.12 4.71
N ARG A 65 11.92 9.92 5.23
CA ARG A 65 12.39 11.14 4.56
C ARG A 65 13.19 10.84 3.29
N ASN A 66 13.82 9.67 3.19
CA ASN A 66 14.59 9.27 2.02
C ASN A 66 13.72 8.66 0.92
N ILE A 67 12.73 7.84 1.29
CA ILE A 67 11.96 7.01 0.35
C ILE A 67 10.64 7.67 -0.03
N ALA A 68 9.85 8.16 0.93
CA ALA A 68 8.50 8.65 0.65
C ALA A 68 8.47 9.81 -0.38
N PRO A 69 9.37 10.81 -0.34
CA PRO A 69 9.40 11.87 -1.35
C PRO A 69 9.72 11.41 -2.78
N ARG A 70 10.26 10.19 -2.95
CA ARG A 70 10.58 9.61 -4.28
C ARG A 70 9.40 8.83 -4.86
N ILE A 71 8.32 8.62 -4.11
CA ILE A 71 7.14 7.86 -4.55
C ILE A 71 6.26 8.75 -5.42
N ASN A 72 6.45 8.65 -6.74
CA ASN A 72 5.65 9.33 -7.75
C ASN A 72 4.60 8.40 -8.39
N LYS A 73 4.33 7.25 -7.76
CA LYS A 73 3.39 6.23 -8.22
C LYS A 73 2.20 6.15 -7.28
N PRO A 74 0.99 5.83 -7.77
CA PRO A 74 -0.17 5.58 -6.92
C PRO A 74 0.16 4.66 -5.75
N ILE A 75 -0.16 5.08 -4.53
CA ILE A 75 0.15 4.34 -3.30
C ILE A 75 -1.02 4.33 -2.33
N PHE A 76 -1.40 3.14 -1.85
CA PHE A 76 -2.57 2.94 -1.00
C PHE A 76 -2.17 2.30 0.32
N TYR A 77 -2.65 2.85 1.43
CA TYR A 77 -2.34 2.42 2.79
C TYR A 77 -3.59 1.83 3.46
N PHE A 78 -3.47 0.61 3.96
CA PHE A 78 -4.49 -0.10 4.73
C PHE A 78 -3.93 -0.35 6.13
N LEU A 79 -4.26 0.51 7.09
CA LEU A 79 -3.63 0.55 8.41
C LEU A 79 -4.55 -0.01 9.50
N GLY A 80 -3.97 -0.68 10.50
CA GLY A 80 -4.68 -1.40 11.56
C GLY A 80 -5.00 -0.58 12.82
N GLY A 81 -4.84 0.75 12.78
CA GLY A 81 -5.12 1.60 13.93
C GLY A 81 -4.11 1.49 15.08
N THR A 82 -4.48 2.05 16.23
CA THR A 82 -3.55 2.30 17.34
C THR A 82 -3.02 1.04 18.01
N SER A 83 -3.71 -0.09 17.87
CA SER A 83 -3.29 -1.39 18.39
C SER A 83 -2.33 -2.14 17.45
N ASP A 84 -2.11 -1.63 16.23
CA ASP A 84 -1.14 -2.19 15.29
C ASP A 84 0.29 -1.89 15.77
N ILE A 85 1.14 -2.92 15.81
CA ILE A 85 2.53 -2.73 16.23
C ILE A 85 3.30 -1.81 15.27
N ALA A 86 2.96 -1.82 13.97
CA ALA A 86 3.51 -0.89 12.98
C ALA A 86 3.03 0.56 13.20
N TYR A 87 1.92 0.74 13.93
CA TYR A 87 1.45 2.06 14.33
C TYR A 87 2.30 2.68 15.45
N ASN A 88 2.87 1.86 16.33
CA ASN A 88 3.63 2.35 17.49
C ASN A 88 5.15 2.21 17.35
N ASN A 89 5.64 1.43 16.40
CA ASN A 89 7.07 1.18 16.22
C ASN A 89 7.75 2.36 15.52
N VAL A 90 8.28 3.33 16.25
CA VAL A 90 9.38 4.17 15.73
C VAL A 90 10.67 3.60 16.31
N GLY A 91 11.36 2.75 15.55
CA GLY A 91 12.58 2.06 15.98
C GLY A 91 12.32 0.75 16.74
N ALA A 92 12.11 -0.34 16.00
CA ALA A 92 12.08 -1.68 16.57
C ALA A 92 13.49 -2.15 16.98
N SER A 93 13.96 -1.67 18.13
CA SER A 93 14.70 -2.56 19.02
C SER A 93 13.69 -3.13 20.00
N LEU A 94 13.31 -4.40 19.83
CA LEU A 94 12.53 -5.16 20.82
C LEU A 94 13.22 -5.20 22.21
N LEU A 95 14.50 -4.79 22.28
CA LEU A 95 15.32 -4.79 23.47
C LEU A 95 15.47 -3.40 24.12
N ARG A 96 15.08 -2.31 23.43
CA ARG A 96 15.15 -0.94 23.96
C ARG A 96 14.05 -0.09 23.35
N PRO A 97 12.87 0.03 24.00
CA PRO A 97 11.89 1.02 23.60
C PRO A 97 12.50 2.40 23.79
N ARG A 98 12.95 3.02 22.69
CA ARG A 98 13.33 4.43 22.73
C ARG A 98 12.01 5.19 22.72
N ALA A 99 11.59 5.65 23.89
CA ALA A 99 10.46 6.56 24.01
C ALA A 99 10.81 7.85 23.27
N THR A 100 10.46 7.93 21.99
CA THR A 100 10.34 9.21 21.31
C THR A 100 8.98 9.77 21.70
N THR A 101 8.98 11.00 22.21
CA THR A 101 7.75 11.77 22.49
C THR A 101 6.90 11.98 21.24
N ASP A 102 7.49 11.78 20.06
CA ASP A 102 6.80 11.60 18.80
C ASP A 102 6.32 10.16 18.64
N LYS A 103 5.07 9.88 19.06
CA LYS A 103 4.29 8.68 18.68
C LYS A 103 3.92 8.72 17.18
N LYS A 104 4.91 8.94 16.30
CA LYS A 104 4.71 9.19 14.87
C LYS A 104 4.76 7.88 14.08
N GLN A 105 3.69 7.11 14.25
CA GLN A 105 3.03 6.23 13.29
C GLN A 105 3.74 6.07 11.94
N GLN A 106 4.24 4.86 11.62
CA GLN A 106 5.07 4.64 10.42
C GLN A 106 4.35 5.00 9.11
N GLY A 107 3.28 4.27 8.74
CA GLY A 107 2.56 4.52 7.47
C GLY A 107 1.90 5.91 7.40
N GLU A 108 1.51 6.45 8.53
CA GLU A 108 0.95 7.81 8.67
C GLU A 108 2.02 8.89 8.46
N ARG A 109 3.24 8.67 8.95
CA ARG A 109 4.41 9.53 8.71
C ARG A 109 4.81 9.48 7.25
N ASP A 110 4.86 8.28 6.66
CA ASP A 110 5.17 8.09 5.25
C ASP A 110 4.16 8.81 4.36
N TYR A 111 2.86 8.62 4.64
CA TYR A 111 1.76 9.32 3.96
C TYR A 111 2.00 10.84 3.95
N ARG A 112 2.30 11.46 5.11
CA ARG A 112 2.54 12.91 5.20
C ARG A 112 3.74 13.40 4.37
N LEU A 113 4.73 12.53 4.12
CA LEU A 113 5.96 12.85 3.40
C LEU A 113 5.86 12.60 1.88
N LEU A 114 4.78 12.01 1.40
CA LEU A 114 4.56 11.81 -0.04
C LEU A 114 4.44 13.15 -0.79
N PRO A 115 4.90 13.21 -2.06
CA PRO A 115 4.60 14.34 -2.93
C PRO A 115 3.10 14.59 -3.03
N GLN A 116 2.67 15.84 -2.96
CA GLN A 116 1.23 16.18 -2.95
C GLN A 116 0.52 15.76 -4.24
N SER A 117 1.24 15.67 -5.36
CA SER A 117 0.72 15.23 -6.66
C SER A 117 0.50 13.73 -6.77
N THR A 118 1.06 12.92 -5.85
CA THR A 118 0.99 11.45 -5.90
C THR A 118 -0.41 10.97 -5.53
N PRO A 119 -1.10 10.20 -6.41
CA PRO A 119 -2.40 9.60 -6.08
C PRO A 119 -2.27 8.71 -4.84
N THR A 120 -2.96 9.09 -3.78
CA THR A 120 -2.81 8.44 -2.48
C THR A 120 -4.15 8.26 -1.80
N TRP A 121 -4.35 7.09 -1.20
CA TRP A 121 -5.44 6.82 -0.27
C TRP A 121 -4.86 6.15 0.97
N LYS A 122 -5.32 6.57 2.15
CA LYS A 122 -4.96 5.99 3.43
C LYS A 122 -6.23 5.74 4.22
N GLY A 123 -6.54 4.47 4.44
CA GLY A 123 -7.58 4.03 5.34
C GLY A 123 -6.99 3.44 6.60
N ASN A 124 -7.57 3.80 7.73
CA ASN A 124 -7.24 3.28 9.04
C ASN A 124 -8.48 2.61 9.64
N LEU A 125 -8.34 1.34 10.01
CA LEU A 125 -9.38 0.54 10.65
C LEU A 125 -8.78 -0.07 11.92
N ASN A 126 -9.47 0.07 13.06
CA ASN A 126 -8.93 -0.34 14.37
C ASN A 126 -9.00 -1.86 14.60
N VAL A 127 -8.18 -2.62 13.87
CA VAL A 127 -8.14 -4.10 13.87
C VAL A 127 -6.77 -4.67 14.23
N GLY A 128 -5.81 -3.82 14.60
CA GLY A 128 -4.46 -4.21 14.99
C GLY A 128 -3.62 -4.73 13.82
N HIS A 129 -2.45 -5.28 14.16
CA HIS A 129 -1.45 -5.70 13.15
C HIS A 129 -1.94 -6.88 12.31
N GLY A 130 -2.75 -7.76 12.89
CA GLY A 130 -3.34 -8.91 12.18
C GLY A 130 -4.42 -8.54 11.16
N GLY A 131 -4.80 -7.26 11.08
CA GLY A 131 -5.83 -6.80 10.14
C GLY A 131 -7.13 -7.60 10.28
N THR A 132 -7.82 -7.77 9.16
CA THR A 132 -8.96 -8.70 9.05
C THR A 132 -8.61 -9.95 8.23
N TYR A 133 -7.31 -10.26 8.06
CA TYR A 133 -6.86 -11.27 7.10
C TYR A 133 -7.37 -12.69 7.38
N GLY A 134 -7.61 -13.01 8.65
CA GLY A 134 -8.15 -14.31 9.08
C GLY A 134 -9.67 -14.43 8.93
N ASP A 135 -10.37 -13.34 8.62
CA ASP A 135 -11.81 -13.37 8.42
C ASP A 135 -12.16 -14.02 7.08
N GLN A 136 -13.43 -14.39 6.91
CA GLN A 136 -13.92 -14.91 5.63
C GLN A 136 -13.58 -13.93 4.50
N ASN A 137 -12.93 -14.43 3.44
CA ASN A 137 -12.44 -13.64 2.30
C ASN A 137 -11.50 -12.48 2.68
N GLY A 138 -10.81 -12.56 3.82
CA GLY A 138 -9.92 -11.52 4.33
C GLY A 138 -10.64 -10.30 4.94
N GLY A 139 -11.96 -10.39 5.16
CA GLY A 139 -12.77 -9.35 5.79
C GLY A 139 -12.71 -8.00 5.08
N LYS A 140 -12.82 -6.91 5.84
CA LYS A 140 -12.84 -5.54 5.31
C LYS A 140 -11.55 -5.18 4.56
N PHE A 141 -10.38 -5.65 5.01
CA PHE A 141 -9.12 -5.49 4.29
C PHE A 141 -9.15 -6.23 2.95
N GLY A 142 -9.67 -7.46 2.92
CA GLY A 142 -9.81 -8.24 1.69
C GLY A 142 -10.70 -7.55 0.66
N VAL A 143 -11.87 -7.07 1.07
CA VAL A 143 -12.78 -6.31 0.21
C VAL A 143 -12.10 -5.05 -0.35
N ALA A 144 -11.45 -4.27 0.51
CA ALA A 144 -10.75 -3.06 0.10
C ALA A 144 -9.56 -3.38 -0.84
N ALA A 145 -8.79 -4.43 -0.55
CA ALA A 145 -7.67 -4.87 -1.39
C ALA A 145 -8.13 -5.28 -2.80
N VAL A 146 -9.21 -6.06 -2.91
CA VAL A 146 -9.78 -6.46 -4.21
C VAL A 146 -10.20 -5.23 -4.99
N ARG A 147 -10.91 -4.28 -4.37
CA ARG A 147 -11.32 -3.04 -5.03
C ARG A 147 -10.14 -2.21 -5.49
N PHE A 148 -9.09 -2.14 -4.68
CA PHE A 148 -7.86 -1.46 -5.00
C PHE A 148 -7.21 -2.04 -6.27
N TYR A 149 -7.07 -3.36 -6.37
CA TYR A 149 -6.50 -3.99 -7.57
C TYR A 149 -7.43 -3.91 -8.79
N GLN A 150 -8.75 -4.06 -8.60
CA GLN A 150 -9.72 -3.88 -9.69
C GLN A 150 -9.64 -2.47 -10.28
N TRP A 151 -9.47 -1.44 -9.45
CA TRP A 151 -9.30 -0.09 -9.95
C TRP A 151 -7.91 0.13 -10.55
N THR A 152 -6.85 -0.12 -9.79
CA THR A 152 -5.49 0.30 -10.15
C THR A 152 -4.85 -0.57 -11.23
N LEU A 153 -5.24 -1.83 -11.35
CA LEU A 153 -4.71 -2.75 -12.36
C LEU A 153 -5.68 -2.98 -13.50
N ARG A 154 -7.00 -2.81 -13.28
CA ARG A 154 -8.01 -3.10 -14.31
C ARG A 154 -8.88 -1.92 -14.72
N GLY A 155 -8.69 -0.74 -14.14
CA GLY A 155 -9.46 0.46 -14.50
C GLY A 155 -10.95 0.38 -14.14
N ASN A 156 -11.33 -0.47 -13.17
CA ASN A 156 -12.72 -0.63 -12.77
C ASN A 156 -13.24 0.62 -12.03
N ALA A 157 -14.09 1.41 -12.69
CA ALA A 157 -14.66 2.64 -12.15
C ALA A 157 -15.58 2.41 -10.96
N THR A 158 -16.34 1.30 -10.93
CA THR A 158 -17.19 0.95 -9.79
C THR A 158 -16.34 0.67 -8.55
N ALA A 159 -15.22 -0.03 -8.70
CA ALA A 159 -14.29 -0.28 -7.60
C ALA A 159 -13.62 1.01 -7.09
N ALA A 160 -13.35 1.97 -8.00
CA ALA A 160 -12.80 3.26 -7.65
C ALA A 160 -13.66 4.05 -6.65
N ASN A 161 -14.99 3.90 -6.71
CA ASN A 161 -15.93 4.63 -5.85
C ASN A 161 -15.70 4.39 -4.35
N PHE A 162 -15.18 3.21 -3.98
CA PHE A 162 -14.80 2.91 -2.59
C PHE A 162 -13.78 3.91 -2.04
N PHE A 163 -12.87 4.40 -2.89
CA PHE A 163 -11.75 5.25 -2.52
C PHE A 163 -11.96 6.73 -2.83
N THR A 164 -12.80 7.05 -3.82
CA THR A 164 -13.03 8.43 -4.26
C THR A 164 -14.21 9.08 -3.55
N ASN A 165 -15.30 8.34 -3.29
CA ASN A 165 -16.45 8.82 -2.53
C ASN A 165 -16.29 8.52 -1.02
N ASN A 166 -15.58 7.45 -0.67
CA ASN A 166 -15.37 6.99 0.71
C ASN A 166 -16.64 6.65 1.50
N GLN A 167 -17.85 6.83 0.95
CA GLN A 167 -19.10 6.52 1.64
C GLN A 167 -19.12 5.08 2.17
N GLU A 168 -18.78 4.11 1.30
CA GLU A 168 -18.74 2.70 1.70
C GLU A 168 -17.61 2.41 2.69
N ALA A 169 -16.41 2.94 2.44
CA ALA A 169 -15.29 2.78 3.38
C ALA A 169 -15.64 3.32 4.78
N ASN A 170 -16.27 4.49 4.86
CA ASN A 170 -16.68 5.09 6.12
C ASN A 170 -17.79 4.27 6.81
N GLN A 171 -18.74 3.72 6.05
CA GLN A 171 -19.76 2.79 6.58
C GLN A 171 -19.14 1.51 7.14
N ASP A 172 -18.07 1.03 6.52
CA ASP A 172 -17.26 -0.08 7.01
C ASP A 172 -16.35 0.29 8.19
N GLY A 173 -16.38 1.54 8.66
CA GLY A 173 -15.63 2.01 9.82
C GLY A 173 -14.18 2.41 9.53
N TRP A 174 -13.80 2.55 8.25
CA TRP A 174 -12.50 3.11 7.88
C TRP A 174 -12.48 4.61 8.19
N SER A 175 -11.41 5.09 8.82
CA SER A 175 -11.04 6.50 8.84
C SER A 175 -10.13 6.78 7.66
N VAL A 176 -10.57 7.63 6.74
CA VAL A 176 -9.94 7.80 5.43
C VAL A 176 -9.37 9.21 5.25
N GLU A 177 -8.16 9.27 4.69
CA GLU A 177 -7.59 10.45 4.05
C GLU A 177 -7.12 10.11 2.64
N SER A 178 -7.36 10.98 1.66
CA SER A 178 -6.88 10.77 0.29
C SER A 178 -6.44 12.08 -0.37
N ARG A 179 -5.53 11.95 -1.35
CA ARG A 179 -4.96 13.07 -2.10
C ARG A 179 -4.74 12.67 -3.55
N SER A 180 -4.98 13.62 -4.47
CA SER A 180 -4.62 13.49 -5.89
C SER A 180 -5.11 12.22 -6.60
N LEU A 181 -6.19 11.59 -6.11
CA LEU A 181 -6.75 10.38 -6.73
C LEU A 181 -7.25 10.62 -8.16
N GLY A 182 -7.64 11.86 -8.50
CA GLY A 182 -7.99 12.25 -9.87
C GLY A 182 -6.84 12.20 -10.88
N ASN A 183 -5.58 12.12 -10.40
CA ASN A 183 -4.41 11.96 -11.26
C ASN A 183 -4.16 10.48 -11.64
N LEU A 184 -4.84 9.53 -10.99
CA LEU A 184 -4.76 8.12 -11.35
C LEU A 184 -5.54 7.86 -12.64
N ARG A 185 -4.81 7.51 -13.72
CA ARG A 185 -5.39 7.15 -15.02
C ARG A 185 -5.06 5.68 -15.31
N VAL A 186 -6.10 4.84 -15.37
CA VAL A 186 -5.97 3.42 -15.71
C VAL A 186 -7.05 3.08 -16.73
N ASN A 187 -6.65 2.60 -17.90
CA ASN A 187 -7.59 2.18 -18.94
C ASN A 187 -8.28 0.87 -18.52
N PRO A 188 -9.62 0.76 -18.66
CA PRO A 188 -10.34 -0.47 -18.38
C PRO A 188 -9.87 -1.67 -19.22
N ILE A 189 -9.86 -2.87 -18.61
CA ILE A 189 -9.69 -4.17 -19.31
C ILE A 189 -10.67 -5.26 -18.88
#